data_AF-A0A4Q4CK31-F1
#
_entry.id   AF-A0A4Q4CK31-F1
#
_cell.length_a   1.000
_cell.length_b   1.000
_cell.length_c   1.000
_cell.angle_alpha   90.00
_cell.angle_beta   90.00
_cell.angle_gamma   90.00
#
_symmetry.space_group_name_H-M   'P 1'
#
loop_
_entity.id
_entity.type
_entity.pdbx_description
1 polymer ?
#
loop_
_entity_poly.entity_id
_entity_poly.type
_entity_poly.pdbx_seq_one_letter_code
_entity_poly.pdbx_strand_id
1 'polypeptide(L)' 'MSIKGKAYIAGAYEHPTRLAKDRSVAQLHAESALGALRDAGLTKDDVDG' A
#
# COMPACT_ATOMS: atom_id res chain seq x y z
N MET A 1 -26.48 12.25 4.25
CA MET A 1 -25.58 11.50 5.17
C MET A 1 -24.14 11.95 4.93
N SER A 2 -23.33 12.15 5.98
CA SER A 2 -21.92 12.56 5.85
C SER A 2 -20.98 11.35 5.81
N ILE A 3 -19.88 11.45 5.07
CA ILE A 3 -18.81 10.45 5.01
C ILE A 3 -17.79 10.56 6.16
N LYS A 4 -17.91 11.58 7.02
CA LYS A 4 -16.97 11.77 8.14
C LYS A 4 -16.99 10.57 9.09
N GLY A 5 -15.81 10.00 9.37
CA GLY A 5 -15.64 8.86 10.28
C GLY A 5 -16.12 7.52 9.71
N LYS A 6 -16.26 7.39 8.38
CA LYS A 6 -16.70 6.14 7.73
C LYS A 6 -15.57 5.30 7.13
N ALA A 7 -14.38 5.86 7.01
CA ALA A 7 -13.18 5.16 6.51
C ALA A 7 -11.95 5.61 7.31
N TYR A 8 -10.98 4.70 7.42
CA TYR A 8 -9.75 4.88 8.18
C TYR A 8 -8.57 4.31 7.39
N ILE A 9 -7.38 4.85 7.62
CA ILE A 9 -6.13 4.30 7.08
C ILE A 9 -5.66 3.22 8.04
N ALA A 10 -5.61 1.97 7.58
CA ALA A 10 -5.21 0.83 8.39
C ALA A 10 -3.73 0.47 8.25
N GLY A 11 -3.07 0.89 7.17
CA GLY A 11 -1.63 0.66 6.99
C GLY A 11 -1.02 1.65 6.00
N ALA A 12 0.28 1.93 6.19
CA ALA A 12 1.04 2.82 5.33
C ALA A 12 2.50 2.35 5.24
N TYR A 13 3.09 2.49 4.05
CA TYR A 13 4.47 2.08 3.82
C TYR A 13 5.13 2.92 2.73
N GLU A 14 6.40 3.28 2.95
CA GLU A 14 7.26 3.93 1.96
C GLU A 14 8.26 2.91 1.44
N HIS A 15 8.41 2.85 0.12
CA HIS A 15 9.45 2.05 -0.49
C HIS A 15 10.86 2.54 -0.08
N PRO A 16 11.78 1.68 0.40
CA PRO A 16 13.06 2.11 0.97
C PRO A 16 14.04 2.63 -0.08
N THR A 17 13.93 2.17 -1.32
CA THR A 17 14.82 2.56 -2.42
C THR A 17 14.59 4.02 -2.84
N ARG A 18 15.62 4.87 -2.68
CA ARG A 18 15.60 6.29 -3.09
C ARG A 18 15.79 6.51 -4.60
N LEU A 19 16.62 5.68 -5.26
CA LEU A 19 16.86 5.71 -6.70
C LEU A 19 16.84 4.29 -7.28
N ALA A 20 15.71 3.93 -7.88
CA ALA A 20 15.52 2.61 -8.47
C ALA A 20 15.92 2.61 -9.95
N LYS A 21 17.08 2.02 -10.25
CA LYS A 21 17.58 1.86 -11.64
C LYS A 21 17.24 0.49 -12.23
N ASP A 22 16.91 -0.45 -11.36
CA ASP A 22 16.74 -1.89 -11.63
C ASP A 22 15.30 -2.37 -11.41
N ARG A 23 14.39 -1.48 -11.00
CA ARG A 23 12.96 -1.79 -10.80
C ARG A 23 12.11 -0.98 -11.75
N SER A 24 11.08 -1.62 -12.28
CA SER A 24 10.04 -0.91 -13.01
C SER A 24 9.14 -0.13 -12.04
N VAL A 25 8.44 0.88 -12.56
CA VAL A 25 7.45 1.64 -11.80
C VAL A 25 6.36 0.71 -11.24
N ALA A 26 5.90 -0.27 -12.02
CA ALA A 26 4.90 -1.24 -11.58
C ALA A 26 5.39 -2.07 -10.38
N GLN A 27 6.66 -2.49 -10.39
CA GLN A 27 7.25 -3.22 -9.28
C GLN A 27 7.35 -2.35 -8.02
N LEU A 28 7.73 -1.07 -8.15
CA LEU A 28 7.75 -0.14 -7.01
C LEU A 28 6.38 0.02 -6.37
N HIS A 29 5.31 0.13 -7.17
CA HIS A 29 3.94 0.17 -6.67
C HIS A 29 3.54 -1.14 -5.98
N ALA A 30 3.89 -2.29 -6.55
CA ALA A 30 3.59 -3.59 -5.97
C ALA A 30 4.30 -3.80 -4.62
N GLU A 31 5.59 -3.45 -4.53
CA GLU A 31 6.36 -3.53 -3.28
C GLU A 31 5.81 -2.55 -2.23
N SER A 32 5.39 -1.36 -2.65
CA SER A 32 4.77 -0.37 -1.75
C SER A 32 3.42 -0.83 -1.22
N ALA A 33 2.53 -1.30 -2.11
CA ALA A 33 1.22 -1.81 -1.74
C ALA A 33 1.32 -3.02 -0.81
N LEU A 34 2.24 -3.95 -1.10
CA LEU A 34 2.50 -5.10 -0.24
C LEU A 34 2.98 -4.68 1.15
N GLY A 35 3.83 -3.67 1.25
CA GLY A 35 4.25 -3.11 2.55
C GLY A 35 3.09 -2.53 3.34
N ALA A 36 2.21 -1.75 2.69
CA ALA A 36 1.04 -1.16 3.34
C ALA A 36 0.04 -2.22 3.82
N LEU A 37 -0.18 -3.28 3.02
CA LEU A 37 -1.01 -4.42 3.42
C LEU A 37 -0.44 -5.14 4.65
N ARG A 38 0.87 -5.36 4.69
CA ARG A 38 1.53 -5.98 5.85
C ARG A 38 1.40 -5.14 7.11
N ASP A 39 1.56 -3.83 7.00
CA ASP A 39 1.35 -2.90 8.12
C ASP A 39 -0.10 -2.95 8.64
N ALA A 40 -1.06 -3.08 7.71
CA ALA A 40 -2.47 -3.28 8.04
C ALA A 40 -2.82 -4.68 8.57
N GLY A 41 -1.89 -5.64 8.55
CA GLY A 41 -2.15 -7.04 8.90
C GLY A 41 -3.03 -7.78 7.88
N LEU A 42 -3.04 -7.34 6.63
CA LEU A 42 -3.86 -7.87 5.54
C LEU A 42 -3.00 -8.55 4.45
N THR A 43 -3.69 -9.22 3.53
CA THR A 43 -3.14 -9.85 2.34
C THR A 43 -3.70 -9.20 1.07
N LYS A 44 -3.17 -9.59 -0.09
CA LYS A 44 -3.69 -9.14 -1.39
C LYS A 44 -5.16 -9.54 -1.59
N ASP A 45 -5.55 -10.70 -1.07
CA ASP A 45 -6.89 -11.27 -1.32
C ASP A 45 -7.99 -10.52 -0.55
N ASP A 46 -7.60 -9.64 0.39
CA ASP A 46 -8.50 -8.76 1.14
C ASP A 46 -8.82 -7.44 0.42
N VAL A 47 -8.22 -7.17 -0.75
CA VAL A 47 -8.34 -5.90 -1.49
C VAL A 47 -9.33 -6.03 -2.66
N ASP A 48 -10.32 -5.13 -2.71
CA ASP A 48 -11.35 -5.10 -3.75
C ASP A 48 -11.34 -3.83 -4.64
N GLY A 49 -10.51 -2.82 -4.33
CA GLY A 49 -10.37 -1.59 -5.12
C GLY A 49 -9.30 -0.63 -4.64
#